data_AF-A0A958RRB5-F1
#
_entry.id   AF-A0A958RRB5-F1
#
_cell.length_a   1.000
_cell.length_b   1.000
_cell.length_c   1.000
_cell.angle_alpha   90.00
_cell.angle_beta   90.00
_cell.angle_gamma   90.00
#
_symmetry.space_group_name_H-M   'P 1'
#
loop_
_entity.id
_entity.type
_entity.pdbx_description
1 polymer ?
#
loop_
_entity_poly.entity_id
_entity_poly.type
_entity_poly.pdbx_seq_one_letter_code
_entity_poly.pdbx_strand_id
1 'polypeptide(L)'
;MFTKVERAMLFLTGTITLVLGSIAYVSVFNPPDELTNSTNVNSSVRGPASYITEKGDNDKNKSIDKSMFSLDLKCLNHKESHTFNSQAKMLQIKAKLCVDQELDKVEILNRTNGSKASVFHLKNNHFMTDYLSLAPGNNQLIIQLTTTQGESVLNNLVVEYKPTIAK
;
A
#
# COMPACT_ATOMS: atom_id res chain seq x y z
N MET A 1 -41.12 25.92 -38.02
CA MET A 1 -40.46 25.19 -39.12
C MET A 1 -38.97 25.15 -38.77
N PHE A 2 -38.47 24.02 -38.26
CA PHE A 2 -37.07 23.93 -37.81
C PHE A 2 -36.10 24.05 -39.00
N THR A 3 -35.06 24.85 -38.84
CA THR A 3 -34.00 25.00 -39.83
C THR A 3 -33.22 23.70 -39.99
N LYS A 4 -32.59 23.47 -41.15
CA LYS A 4 -31.80 22.24 -41.39
C LYS A 4 -30.72 22.02 -40.32
N VAL A 5 -30.19 23.09 -39.74
CA VAL A 5 -29.14 23.06 -38.70
C VAL A 5 -29.68 22.53 -37.37
N GLU A 6 -30.87 22.96 -36.95
CA GLU A 6 -31.49 22.51 -35.69
C GLU A 6 -31.79 21.00 -35.72
N ARG A 7 -32.21 20.47 -36.87
CA ARG A 7 -32.42 19.03 -37.04
C ARG A 7 -31.12 18.24 -36.91
N ALA A 8 -30.02 18.73 -37.50
CA ALA A 8 -28.72 18.08 -37.41
C ALA A 8 -28.19 18.03 -35.97
N MET A 9 -28.40 19.09 -35.18
CA MET A 9 -27.99 19.15 -33.78
C MET A 9 -28.75 18.17 -32.89
N LEU A 10 -30.07 17.99 -33.13
CA LEU A 10 -30.88 17.02 -32.39
C LEU A 10 -30.47 15.57 -32.68
N PHE A 11 -30.14 15.25 -33.94
CA PHE A 11 -29.64 13.91 -34.27
C PHE A 11 -28.28 13.62 -33.62
N LEU A 12 -27.36 14.59 -33.62
CA LEU A 12 -26.03 14.41 -33.03
C LEU A 12 -26.10 14.19 -31.50
N THR A 13 -26.93 14.97 -30.82
CA THR A 13 -27.09 14.83 -29.36
C THR A 13 -27.80 13.52 -28.98
N GLY A 14 -28.77 13.09 -29.79
CA GLY A 14 -29.42 11.79 -29.64
C GLY A 14 -28.48 10.61 -29.83
N THR A 15 -27.57 10.65 -30.81
CA THR A 15 -26.61 9.55 -31.02
C THR A 15 -25.57 9.47 -29.90
N ILE A 16 -25.06 10.61 -29.43
CA ILE A 16 -24.08 10.64 -28.33
C ILE A 16 -24.67 10.07 -27.04
N THR A 17 -25.90 10.45 -26.69
CA THR A 17 -26.57 9.95 -25.49
C THR A 17 -26.84 8.44 -25.57
N LEU A 18 -27.18 7.92 -26.74
CA LEU A 18 -27.41 6.48 -26.96
C LEU A 18 -26.11 5.67 -26.84
N VAL A 19 -24.98 6.18 -27.35
CA VAL A 19 -23.66 5.53 -27.22
C VAL A 19 -23.17 5.53 -25.77
N LEU A 20 -23.32 6.65 -25.04
CA LEU A 20 -22.92 6.70 -23.64
C LEU A 20 -23.81 5.80 -22.76
N GLY A 21 -25.11 5.74 -23.06
CA GLY A 21 -26.04 4.84 -22.36
C GLY A 21 -25.71 3.36 -22.56
N SER A 22 -25.30 2.95 -23.77
CA SER A 22 -24.97 1.55 -24.04
C SER A 22 -23.70 1.08 -23.32
N ILE A 23 -22.68 1.93 -23.19
CA ILE A 23 -21.45 1.61 -22.44
C ILE A 23 -21.77 1.39 -20.96
N ALA A 24 -22.58 2.25 -20.35
CA ALA A 24 -23.00 2.11 -18.96
C ALA A 24 -23.88 0.86 -18.74
N TYR A 25 -24.73 0.52 -19.71
CA TYR A 25 -25.51 -0.72 -19.64
C TYR A 25 -24.61 -1.96 -19.63
N VAL A 26 -23.62 -2.02 -20.52
CA VAL A 26 -22.68 -3.15 -20.59
C VAL A 26 -21.88 -3.33 -19.30
N SER A 27 -21.46 -2.24 -18.64
CA SER A 27 -20.68 -2.33 -17.40
C SER A 27 -21.49 -2.78 -16.17
N VAL A 28 -22.79 -2.47 -16.14
CA VAL A 28 -23.68 -2.91 -15.04
C VAL A 28 -24.06 -4.38 -15.19
N PHE A 29 -24.34 -4.82 -16.41
CA PHE A 29 -24.84 -6.18 -16.66
C PHE A 29 -23.76 -7.24 -16.90
N ASN A 30 -22.53 -6.83 -17.23
CA ASN A 30 -21.37 -7.72 -17.26
C ASN A 30 -20.42 -7.31 -16.13
N PRO A 31 -20.69 -7.74 -14.88
CA PRO A 31 -19.71 -7.60 -13.82
C PRO A 31 -18.41 -8.28 -14.28
N PRO A 32 -17.24 -7.68 -14.04
CA PRO A 32 -15.97 -8.30 -14.39
C PRO A 32 -15.87 -9.65 -13.71
N ASP A 33 -15.51 -10.69 -14.47
CA ASP A 33 -15.34 -12.05 -13.96
C ASP A 33 -14.38 -12.01 -12.77
N GLU A 34 -14.94 -12.15 -11.58
CA GLU A 34 -14.19 -12.25 -10.34
C GLU A 34 -13.47 -13.59 -10.38
N LEU A 35 -12.18 -13.54 -10.72
CA LEU A 35 -11.30 -14.68 -10.91
C LEU A 35 -11.37 -15.60 -9.68
N THR A 36 -12.24 -16.60 -9.75
CA THR A 36 -12.59 -17.46 -8.63
C THR A 36 -11.55 -18.58 -8.53
N ASN A 37 -10.33 -18.22 -8.14
CA ASN A 37 -9.39 -19.20 -7.59
C ASN A 37 -9.84 -19.56 -6.17
N SER A 38 -10.91 -20.36 -6.12
CA SER A 38 -11.32 -21.09 -4.92
C SER A 38 -10.25 -22.11 -4.59
N THR A 39 -9.21 -21.65 -3.90
CA THR A 39 -8.26 -22.53 -3.26
C THR A 39 -9.01 -23.11 -2.08
N ASN A 40 -9.26 -24.41 -2.16
CA ASN A 40 -9.94 -25.24 -1.19
C ASN A 40 -9.35 -25.02 0.22
N VAL A 41 -9.91 -24.09 0.99
CA VAL A 41 -9.50 -23.85 2.37
C VAL A 41 -10.12 -24.96 3.19
N ASN A 42 -9.37 -26.04 3.35
CA ASN A 42 -9.58 -27.03 4.39
C ASN A 42 -9.88 -26.26 5.68
N SER A 43 -11.08 -26.43 6.21
CA SER A 43 -11.55 -25.87 7.46
C SER A 43 -10.76 -26.49 8.61
N SER A 44 -9.53 -26.00 8.78
CA SER A 44 -8.73 -26.22 9.97
C SER A 44 -9.47 -25.57 11.12
N VAL A 45 -10.00 -26.41 12.01
CA VAL A 45 -10.63 -26.04 13.26
C VAL A 45 -9.72 -25.04 13.98
N ARG A 46 -10.14 -23.77 14.01
CA ARG A 46 -9.44 -22.72 14.73
C ARG A 46 -9.51 -23.02 16.22
N GLY A 47 -8.44 -23.58 16.78
CA GLY A 47 -8.19 -23.50 18.21
C GLY A 47 -7.90 -22.06 18.62
N PRO A 48 -8.18 -21.67 19.89
CA PRO A 48 -7.78 -20.37 20.41
C PRO A 48 -6.25 -20.21 20.30
N ALA A 49 -5.79 -19.02 19.89
CA ALA A 49 -4.37 -18.69 19.71
C ALA A 49 -3.58 -18.57 21.03
N SER A 50 -4.08 -19.17 22.11
CA SER A 50 -3.54 -19.06 23.45
C SER A 50 -3.44 -20.44 24.11
N TYR A 51 -2.46 -21.24 23.68
CA TYR A 51 -1.81 -22.13 24.63
C TYR A 51 -0.47 -21.49 24.98
N ILE A 52 -0.44 -20.86 26.15
CA ILE A 52 0.79 -20.49 26.82
C ILE A 52 1.43 -21.82 27.23
N THR A 53 2.37 -22.32 26.42
CA THR A 53 3.25 -23.41 26.84
C THR A 53 4.33 -22.80 27.73
N GLU A 54 3.98 -22.53 28.98
CA GLU A 54 4.94 -22.29 30.06
C GLU A 54 5.58 -23.63 30.46
N LYS A 55 6.64 -24.03 29.76
CA LYS A 55 7.79 -24.75 30.33
C LYS A 55 8.77 -25.20 29.24
N GLY A 56 10.02 -24.77 29.40
CA GLY A 56 11.19 -25.40 28.79
C GLY A 56 11.73 -24.66 27.58
N ASP A 57 12.50 -23.60 27.80
CA ASP A 57 13.95 -23.75 27.76
C ASP A 57 14.66 -22.46 28.19
N ASN A 58 15.63 -22.61 29.09
CA ASN A 58 16.56 -21.56 29.50
C ASN A 58 17.65 -21.37 28.42
N ASP A 59 17.27 -21.30 27.14
CA ASP A 59 18.22 -21.03 26.06
C ASP A 59 18.37 -19.51 25.90
N LYS A 60 19.13 -18.95 26.83
CA LYS A 60 19.57 -17.56 26.82
C LYS A 60 20.35 -17.29 25.54
N ASN A 61 19.87 -16.31 24.76
CA ASN A 61 20.60 -15.58 23.71
C ASN A 61 20.85 -16.28 22.37
N LYS A 62 19.81 -16.63 21.60
CA LYS A 62 20.02 -16.88 20.16
C LYS A 62 18.97 -16.27 19.24
N SER A 63 19.32 -15.07 18.76
CA SER A 63 19.17 -14.66 17.36
C SER A 63 17.76 -14.54 16.78
N ILE A 64 16.81 -13.90 17.47
CA ILE A 64 15.49 -13.61 16.89
C ILE A 64 15.43 -12.27 16.13
N ASP A 65 16.31 -11.31 16.36
CA ASP A 65 15.99 -9.92 15.98
C ASP A 65 16.89 -9.25 14.93
N LYS A 66 17.59 -10.03 14.08
CA LYS A 66 18.32 -9.47 12.92
C LYS A 66 17.49 -9.41 11.64
N SER A 67 16.31 -10.04 11.62
CA SER A 67 15.46 -10.07 10.42
C SER A 67 14.58 -8.85 10.25
N MET A 68 14.44 -8.02 11.29
CA MET A 68 13.54 -6.87 11.33
C MET A 68 14.34 -5.59 11.59
N PHE A 69 14.00 -4.52 10.86
CA PHE A 69 14.56 -3.19 11.06
C PHE A 69 13.43 -2.18 11.10
N SER A 70 13.47 -1.27 12.08
CA SER A 70 12.51 -0.17 12.19
C SER A 70 13.21 1.12 11.75
N LEU A 71 12.72 1.73 10.68
CA LEU A 71 13.15 3.04 10.21
C LEU A 71 12.23 4.11 10.81
N ASP A 72 12.82 5.07 11.52
CA ASP A 72 12.10 6.19 12.11
C ASP A 72 12.40 7.49 11.34
N LEU A 73 11.41 7.97 10.61
CA LEU A 73 11.42 9.21 9.84
C LEU A 73 10.74 10.31 10.65
N LYS A 74 11.54 11.02 11.46
CA LYS A 74 11.05 12.10 12.34
C LYS A 74 10.23 13.17 11.61
N CYS A 75 10.51 13.37 10.33
CA CYS A 75 9.92 14.40 9.51
C CYS A 75 9.86 13.93 8.07
N LEU A 76 8.65 13.68 7.57
CA LEU A 76 8.43 13.38 6.17
C LEU A 76 7.97 14.65 5.48
N ASN A 77 8.93 15.37 4.88
CA ASN A 77 8.67 16.55 4.06
C ASN A 77 8.48 16.17 2.59
N HIS A 78 7.92 17.09 1.81
CA HIS A 78 7.69 16.88 0.39
C HIS A 78 9.02 16.68 -0.37
N LYS A 79 9.12 15.57 -1.10
CA LYS A 79 10.09 15.33 -2.19
C LYS A 79 11.54 15.08 -1.75
N GLU A 80 11.78 14.64 -0.52
CA GLU A 80 13.12 14.18 -0.14
C GLU A 80 13.33 12.73 -0.55
N SER A 81 14.48 12.46 -1.17
CA SER A 81 14.96 11.10 -1.42
C SER A 81 15.94 10.74 -0.33
N HIS A 82 15.65 9.69 0.43
CA HIS A 82 16.56 9.16 1.43
C HIS A 82 17.07 7.79 0.99
N THR A 83 18.33 7.50 1.34
CA THR A 83 18.94 6.20 1.12
C THR A 83 19.33 5.61 2.47
N PHE A 84 18.91 4.37 2.74
CA PHE A 84 19.23 3.66 3.97
C PHE A 84 19.81 2.28 3.68
N ASN A 85 20.76 1.86 4.51
CA ASN A 85 21.32 0.51 4.46
C ASN A 85 20.70 -0.34 5.56
N SER A 86 20.21 -1.51 5.20
CA SER A 86 19.61 -2.47 6.14
C SER A 86 20.27 -3.85 5.97
N GLN A 87 20.46 -4.54 7.09
CA GLN A 87 20.79 -5.97 7.12
C GLN A 87 19.56 -6.85 7.38
N ALA A 88 18.40 -6.23 7.57
CA ALA A 88 17.15 -6.91 7.87
C ALA A 88 16.32 -7.12 6.61
N LYS A 89 15.66 -8.28 6.52
CA LYS A 89 14.76 -8.64 5.42
C LYS A 89 13.41 -7.92 5.51
N MET A 90 13.01 -7.52 6.71
CA MET A 90 11.72 -6.89 6.99
C MET A 90 11.95 -5.46 7.48
N LEU A 91 11.17 -4.51 6.95
CA LEU A 91 11.25 -3.10 7.28
C LEU A 91 9.92 -2.61 7.87
N GLN A 92 9.95 -2.07 9.07
CA GLN A 92 8.86 -1.26 9.60
C GLN A 92 9.20 0.21 9.42
N ILE A 93 8.27 1.01 8.93
CA ILE A 93 8.44 2.46 8.81
C ILE A 93 7.59 3.12 9.89
N LYS A 94 8.19 4.03 10.65
CA LYS A 94 7.51 4.97 11.55
C LYS A 94 7.81 6.35 11.03
N ALA A 95 6.80 7.19 10.86
CA ALA A 95 7.01 8.52 10.33
C ALA A 95 6.02 9.53 10.89
N LYS A 96 6.39 10.81 10.81
CA LYS A 96 5.54 11.96 11.11
C LYS A 96 5.48 12.87 9.89
N LEU A 97 4.28 13.28 9.48
CA LEU A 97 4.12 14.37 8.50
C LEU A 97 4.46 15.70 9.18
N CYS A 98 5.33 16.49 8.57
CA CYS A 98 5.81 17.77 9.10
C CYS A 98 5.01 18.99 8.63
N VAL A 99 3.95 18.76 7.86
CA VAL A 99 3.04 19.79 7.36
C VAL A 99 1.90 19.95 8.35
N ASP A 100 1.39 21.17 8.50
CA ASP A 100 0.26 21.51 9.38
C ASP A 100 -1.10 20.93 8.90
N GLN A 101 -1.10 20.19 7.79
CA GLN A 101 -2.29 19.56 7.24
C GLN A 101 -2.52 18.19 7.89
N GLU A 102 -3.78 17.83 8.13
CA GLU A 102 -4.12 16.50 8.61
C GLU A 102 -3.95 15.45 7.51
N LEU A 103 -3.47 14.29 7.91
CA LEU A 103 -3.25 13.15 7.03
C LEU A 103 -4.54 12.35 6.85
N ASP A 104 -5.04 12.27 5.62
CA ASP A 104 -6.22 11.47 5.28
C ASP A 104 -5.83 10.03 4.95
N LYS A 105 -4.89 9.86 4.02
CA LYS A 105 -4.48 8.53 3.53
C LYS A 105 -2.97 8.41 3.40
N VAL A 106 -2.46 7.22 3.69
CA VAL A 106 -1.08 6.83 3.41
C VAL A 106 -1.07 5.50 2.69
N GLU A 107 -0.28 5.41 1.63
CA GLU A 107 0.02 4.15 0.94
C GLU A 107 1.53 3.96 0.84
N ILE A 108 2.00 2.75 1.18
CA ILE A 108 3.41 2.39 1.05
C ILE A 108 3.54 1.15 0.18
N LEU A 109 4.32 1.28 -0.89
CA LEU A 109 4.57 0.24 -1.88
C LEU A 109 6.07 0.06 -2.11
N ASN A 110 6.56 -1.16 -1.97
CA ASN A 110 7.86 -1.54 -2.50
C ASN A 110 7.72 -1.85 -4.00
N ARG A 111 8.18 -0.96 -4.86
CA ARG A 111 8.13 -1.17 -6.32
C ARG A 111 8.99 -2.33 -6.78
N THR A 112 10.07 -2.64 -6.05
CA THR A 112 11.04 -3.66 -6.46
C THR A 112 10.43 -5.06 -6.43
N ASN A 113 9.53 -5.35 -5.47
CA ASN A 113 8.91 -6.67 -5.32
C ASN A 113 7.37 -6.64 -5.28
N GLY A 114 6.74 -5.47 -5.40
CA GLY A 114 5.28 -5.30 -5.37
C GLY A 114 4.65 -5.38 -3.97
N SER A 115 5.43 -5.55 -2.90
CA SER A 115 4.92 -5.66 -1.54
C SER A 115 4.27 -4.34 -1.11
N LYS A 116 3.09 -4.41 -0.52
CA LYS A 116 2.41 -3.26 0.11
C LYS A 116 2.44 -3.42 1.62
N ALA A 117 2.61 -2.32 2.34
CA ALA A 117 2.52 -2.31 3.79
C ALA A 117 1.13 -1.83 4.22
N SER A 118 0.62 -2.41 5.30
CA SER A 118 -0.56 -1.87 6.00
C SER A 118 -0.11 -0.66 6.81
N VAL A 119 -0.88 0.43 6.77
CA VAL A 119 -0.55 1.66 7.51
C VAL A 119 -1.51 1.85 8.67
N PHE A 120 -0.93 2.08 9.85
CA PHE A 120 -1.64 2.40 11.08
C PHE A 120 -1.46 3.89 11.38
N HIS A 121 -2.55 4.64 11.29
CA HIS A 121 -2.56 6.06 11.62
C HIS A 121 -2.48 6.23 13.14
N LEU A 122 -1.61 7.12 13.57
CA LEU A 122 -1.40 7.49 14.97
C LEU A 122 -1.79 8.96 15.14
N LYS A 123 -1.90 9.41 16.39
CA LYS A 123 -2.23 10.81 16.70
C LYS A 123 -1.15 11.77 16.16
N ASN A 124 -1.51 13.04 15.97
CA ASN A 124 -0.60 14.13 15.62
C ASN A 124 0.17 13.88 14.31
N ASN A 125 -0.52 13.43 13.26
CA ASN A 125 0.05 13.16 11.94
C ASN A 125 1.21 12.14 11.94
N HIS A 126 1.24 11.23 12.91
CA HIS A 126 2.17 10.10 12.90
C HIS A 126 1.50 8.89 12.23
N PHE A 127 2.32 8.03 11.64
CA PHE A 127 1.88 6.71 11.23
C PHE A 127 2.98 5.70 11.44
N MET A 128 2.60 4.43 11.52
CA MET A 128 3.52 3.31 11.46
C MET A 128 3.00 2.27 10.50
N THR A 129 3.88 1.45 9.94
CA THR A 129 3.49 0.31 9.14
C THR A 129 3.60 -1.01 9.88
N ASP A 130 2.99 -2.03 9.32
CA ASP A 130 3.47 -3.40 9.52
C ASP A 130 4.87 -3.58 8.89
N TYR A 131 5.35 -4.81 8.90
CA TYR A 131 6.63 -5.14 8.31
C TYR A 131 6.52 -5.38 6.81
N LEU A 132 7.21 -4.54 6.04
CA LEU A 132 7.36 -4.62 4.60
C LEU A 132 8.54 -5.50 4.23
N SER A 133 8.35 -6.47 3.33
CA SER A 133 9.44 -7.33 2.86
C SER A 133 10.37 -6.59 1.90
N LEU A 134 11.68 -6.71 2.11
CA LEU A 134 12.74 -6.23 1.23
C LEU A 134 13.28 -7.38 0.36
N ALA A 135 13.51 -7.11 -0.91
CA ALA A 135 14.29 -7.96 -1.81
C ALA A 135 15.79 -7.69 -1.62
N PRO A 136 16.70 -8.66 -1.87
CA PRO A 136 18.14 -8.38 -1.84
C PRO A 136 18.53 -7.23 -2.77
N GLY A 137 19.42 -6.34 -2.32
CA GLY A 137 19.85 -5.17 -3.10
C GLY A 137 19.00 -3.92 -2.87
N ASN A 138 18.86 -3.07 -3.89
CA ASN A 138 18.18 -1.78 -3.79
C ASN A 138 16.65 -1.93 -3.92
N ASN A 139 15.93 -1.57 -2.85
CA ASN A 139 14.48 -1.52 -2.82
C ASN A 139 14.00 -0.09 -3.02
N GLN A 140 13.11 0.12 -3.97
CA GLN A 140 12.48 1.42 -4.21
C GLN A 140 11.11 1.45 -3.54
N LEU A 141 11.00 2.18 -2.45
CA LEU A 141 9.77 2.35 -1.70
C LEU A 141 9.11 3.67 -2.11
N ILE A 142 7.86 3.60 -2.55
CA ILE A 142 7.01 4.77 -2.73
C ILE A 142 6.17 4.94 -1.48
N ILE A 143 6.17 6.15 -0.93
CA ILE A 143 5.25 6.58 0.11
C ILE A 143 4.36 7.66 -0.49
N GLN A 144 3.09 7.35 -0.70
CA GLN A 144 2.08 8.29 -1.17
C GLN A 144 1.26 8.77 0.03
N LEU A 145 1.20 10.07 0.21
CA LEU A 145 0.46 10.74 1.28
C LEU A 145 -0.64 11.56 0.63
N THR A 146 -1.85 11.47 1.15
CA THR A 146 -2.96 12.34 0.77
C THR A 146 -3.45 13.06 2.02
N THR A 147 -3.52 14.38 1.97
CA THR A 147 -4.03 15.20 3.08
C THR A 147 -5.54 15.36 2.97
N THR A 148 -6.19 15.79 4.05
CA THR A 148 -7.64 16.03 4.08
C THR A 148 -8.11 17.11 3.10
N GLN A 149 -7.18 17.93 2.59
CA GLN A 149 -7.42 18.93 1.55
C GLN A 149 -7.33 18.35 0.13
N GLY A 150 -7.01 17.06 -0.02
CA GLY A 150 -6.84 16.38 -1.30
C GLY A 150 -5.46 16.54 -1.92
N GLU A 151 -4.53 17.24 -1.26
CA GLU A 151 -3.16 17.36 -1.74
C GLU A 151 -2.46 16.00 -1.63
N SER A 152 -1.87 15.55 -2.74
CA SER A 152 -1.16 14.27 -2.81
C SER A 152 0.34 14.47 -2.99
N VAL A 153 1.12 13.80 -2.17
CA VAL A 153 2.58 13.90 -2.11
C VAL A 153 3.18 12.53 -2.32
N LEU A 154 4.16 12.45 -3.23
CA LEU A 154 4.89 11.22 -3.49
C LEU A 154 6.33 11.37 -3.02
N ASN A 155 6.73 10.52 -2.08
CA ASN A 155 8.10 10.42 -1.58
C ASN A 155 8.74 9.10 -2.04
N ASN A 156 9.99 9.18 -2.49
CA ASN A 156 10.76 8.03 -2.94
C ASN A 156 11.85 7.73 -1.92
N LEU A 157 11.86 6.51 -1.42
CA LEU A 157 12.79 6.03 -0.40
C LEU A 157 13.55 4.85 -0.98
N VAL A 158 14.89 4.90 -0.95
CA VAL A 158 15.74 3.80 -1.40
C VAL A 158 16.31 3.06 -0.19
N VAL A 159 16.08 1.76 -0.11
CA VAL A 159 16.62 0.92 0.96
C VAL A 159 17.47 -0.19 0.38
N GLU A 160 18.77 -0.16 0.65
CA GLU A 160 19.70 -1.22 0.26
C GLU A 160 19.71 -2.33 1.31
N TYR A 161 19.20 -3.51 0.96
CA TYR A 161 19.25 -4.70 1.81
C TYR A 161 20.45 -5.58 1.45
N LYS A 162 21.40 -5.69 2.39
CA LYS A 162 22.58 -6.56 2.30
C LYS A 162 22.42 -7.76 3.26
N PRO A 163 21.99 -8.94 2.78
CA PRO A 163 21.87 -10.12 3.64
C PRO A 163 23.23 -10.47 4.25
N THR A 164 23.26 -10.68 5.56
CA THR A 164 24.47 -11.17 6.24
C THR A 164 24.62 -12.66 5.93
N ILE A 165 25.60 -13.01 5.11
CA ILE A 165 25.95 -14.42 4.86
C ILE A 165 26.73 -14.90 6.09
N ALA A 166 26.17 -15.82 6.86
CA ALA A 166 26.91 -16.51 7.91
C ALA A 166 28.06 -17.30 7.27
N LYS A 167 29.29 -17.03 7.71
CA LYS A 167 30.49 -17.78 7.32
C LYS A 167 30.68 -18.99 8.23
#